data_AF-A0A6P7T649-F1
#
_entry.id   AF-A0A6P7T649-F1
#
_cell.length_a   1.000
_cell.length_b   1.000
_cell.length_c   1.000
_cell.angle_alpha   90.00
_cell.angle_beta   90.00
_cell.angle_gamma   90.00
#
_symmetry.space_group_name_H-M   'P 1'
#
loop_
_entity.id
_entity.type
_entity.pdbx_description
1 polymer ?
#
loop_
_entity_poly.entity_id
_entity_poly.type
_entity_poly.pdbx_seq_one_letter_code
_entity_poly.pdbx_strand_id
1 'polypeptide(L)'
;MSLGNEEKDINVPKWLSDCKEAITSSSEWKQYILTLNDAIRQQLEDSHVPFFTDLSQTSRIHFVDTAMRATENGTDYRSIHDKVTSLVNHHLHTSAISHSHRPHTKPQGIIQQTYEGIEYLLHRWPFLRSKLTIFFNCPLPKHLRHLIWKTFLADANVSHKFLAQCKDDPDKRKLFNPEISENCRKFIRRINLQGLNGSEGAFYCMKSILAFYLLVAEQPVSLDPKEYFITVPFLLVAMQHIQITNPVPDKVLSLLIEEYCSFKKNLPMFVQDSDKDLKSFTKNVIQTLRQKYPNAEQVVAQKCGGVHEEAAITSDIDREFIQKMSILLKPVIQNMFVVYFNLETLLYVWDQYIITADNTSFQNSWLIAVTAISLNCLKGYLRNTTSADINLILLENWPMITVLDIQFEVKNKFNEEFESLLNVGQQRKMTFLDPSLNNTFWQKWYTSPSLEYTQPQDRRLFKEILHAEKERINQQLERNQLEIQREKLQYKQQLEEILEQSRNEKQLMLREQNSLQEKLNKEIADHKTCSQDAAIKIAELNAELQTLRELSLKFPDSTRDHAENTNPSSARTC
;
A
#
# COMPACT_ATOMS: atom_id res chain seq x y z
N MET A 1 -29.43 4.48 5.16
CA MET A 1 -30.09 5.63 4.50
C MET A 1 -30.53 5.15 3.12
N SER A 2 -31.84 5.12 2.92
CA SER A 2 -32.50 4.60 1.72
C SER A 2 -32.26 5.57 0.56
N LEU A 3 -31.38 5.19 -0.35
CA LEU A 3 -31.40 5.72 -1.72
C LEU A 3 -32.64 5.11 -2.36
N GLY A 4 -33.65 5.96 -2.61
CA GLY A 4 -34.80 5.60 -3.41
C GLY A 4 -34.33 5.22 -4.81
N ASN A 5 -34.17 3.91 -5.02
CA ASN A 5 -34.06 3.33 -6.34
C ASN A 5 -35.39 3.57 -7.06
N GLU A 6 -35.46 4.63 -7.88
CA GLU A 6 -36.19 4.48 -9.13
C GLU A 6 -35.40 3.45 -9.95
N GLU A 7 -35.73 2.17 -9.76
CA GLU A 7 -35.32 1.09 -10.66
C GLU A 7 -35.85 1.45 -12.05
N LYS A 8 -35.00 2.09 -12.85
CA LYS A 8 -35.07 1.82 -14.28
C LYS A 8 -34.81 0.33 -14.42
N ASP A 9 -35.78 -0.41 -14.95
CA ASP A 9 -35.53 -1.70 -15.58
C ASP A 9 -34.56 -1.47 -16.76
N ILE A 10 -33.27 -1.28 -16.47
CA ILE A 10 -32.23 -1.38 -17.49
C ILE A 10 -32.20 -2.86 -17.85
N ASN A 11 -32.80 -3.17 -18.98
CA ASN A 11 -32.84 -4.53 -19.49
C ASN A 11 -31.42 -5.10 -19.56
N VAL A 12 -31.22 -6.25 -18.93
CA VAL A 12 -29.94 -6.95 -18.96
C VAL A 12 -29.61 -7.28 -20.41
N PRO A 13 -28.47 -6.83 -20.96
CA PRO A 13 -28.07 -7.24 -22.29
C PRO A 13 -28.01 -8.77 -22.35
N LYS A 14 -28.70 -9.38 -23.32
CA LYS A 14 -28.84 -10.83 -23.39
C LYS A 14 -27.49 -11.56 -23.32
N TRP A 15 -26.49 -11.01 -24.02
CA TRP A 15 -25.13 -11.57 -24.03
C TRP A 15 -24.46 -11.59 -22.65
N LEU A 16 -24.76 -10.61 -21.78
CA LEU A 16 -24.25 -10.59 -20.40
C LEU A 16 -24.95 -11.64 -19.53
N SER A 17 -26.26 -11.84 -19.72
CA SER A 17 -27.01 -12.89 -19.02
C SER A 17 -26.51 -14.28 -19.41
N ASP A 18 -26.43 -14.55 -20.72
CA ASP A 18 -25.93 -15.80 -21.27
C ASP A 18 -24.49 -16.08 -20.79
N CYS A 19 -23.63 -15.04 -20.79
CA CYS A 19 -22.26 -15.15 -20.31
C CYS A 19 -22.20 -15.44 -18.80
N LYS A 20 -23.04 -14.79 -17.99
CA LYS A 20 -23.10 -15.05 -16.54
C LYS A 20 -23.52 -16.50 -16.25
N GLU A 21 -24.54 -16.99 -16.94
CA GLU A 21 -24.99 -18.38 -16.81
C GLU A 21 -23.87 -19.37 -17.21
N ALA A 22 -23.21 -19.12 -18.34
CA ALA A 22 -22.09 -19.93 -18.80
C ALA A 22 -20.92 -19.93 -17.78
N ILE A 23 -20.56 -18.79 -17.21
CA ILE A 23 -19.52 -18.68 -16.17
C ILE A 23 -19.94 -19.47 -14.92
N THR A 24 -21.14 -19.24 -14.39
CA THR A 24 -21.59 -19.90 -13.15
C THR A 24 -21.74 -21.42 -13.28
N SER A 25 -22.04 -21.91 -14.47
CA SER A 25 -22.12 -23.35 -14.77
C SER A 25 -20.74 -24.02 -14.96
N SER A 26 -19.68 -23.23 -15.19
CA SER A 26 -18.34 -23.73 -15.49
C SER A 26 -17.68 -24.45 -14.30
N SER A 27 -16.82 -25.43 -14.60
CA SER A 27 -15.99 -26.12 -13.62
C SER A 27 -14.98 -25.18 -12.96
N GLU A 28 -14.45 -24.25 -13.73
CA GLU A 28 -13.45 -23.26 -13.35
C GLU A 28 -14.01 -22.32 -12.28
N TRP A 29 -15.27 -21.89 -12.41
CA TRP A 29 -15.96 -21.09 -11.40
C TRP A 29 -16.14 -21.87 -10.09
N LYS A 30 -16.55 -23.14 -10.17
CA LYS A 30 -16.72 -23.99 -8.99
C LYS A 30 -15.40 -24.20 -8.25
N GLN A 31 -14.31 -24.43 -8.98
CA GLN A 31 -12.97 -24.55 -8.41
C GLN A 31 -12.51 -23.24 -7.76
N TYR A 32 -12.62 -22.12 -8.47
CA TYR A 32 -12.23 -20.82 -7.92
C TYR A 32 -13.00 -20.44 -6.66
N ILE A 33 -14.31 -20.72 -6.60
CA ILE A 33 -15.14 -20.46 -5.41
C ILE A 33 -14.71 -21.32 -4.22
N LEU A 34 -14.25 -22.55 -4.43
CA LEU A 34 -13.69 -23.38 -3.34
C LEU A 34 -12.42 -22.73 -2.80
N THR A 35 -11.48 -22.35 -3.67
CA THR A 35 -10.23 -21.69 -3.31
C THR A 35 -10.46 -20.36 -2.59
N LEU A 36 -11.43 -19.57 -3.07
CA LEU A 36 -11.82 -18.30 -2.44
C LEU A 36 -12.46 -18.51 -1.05
N ASN A 37 -13.36 -19.49 -0.91
CA ASN A 37 -13.95 -19.81 0.40
C ASN A 37 -12.90 -20.30 1.40
N ASP A 38 -11.91 -21.06 0.94
CA ASP A 38 -10.80 -21.51 1.78
C ASP A 38 -9.88 -20.36 2.20
N ALA A 39 -9.66 -19.38 1.31
CA ALA A 39 -8.95 -18.13 1.65
C ALA A 39 -9.73 -17.29 2.67
N ILE A 40 -11.05 -17.17 2.53
CA ILE A 40 -11.91 -16.46 3.50
C ILE A 40 -11.88 -17.18 4.86
N ARG A 41 -11.97 -18.52 4.87
CA ARG A 41 -11.88 -19.33 6.11
C ARG A 41 -10.55 -19.15 6.80
N GLN A 42 -9.45 -19.13 6.05
CA GLN A 42 -8.13 -18.85 6.60
C GLN A 42 -8.09 -17.50 7.30
N GLN A 43 -8.59 -16.46 6.66
CA GLN A 43 -8.62 -15.12 7.25
C GLN A 43 -9.50 -15.07 8.51
N LEU A 44 -10.62 -15.81 8.54
CA LEU A 44 -11.47 -15.91 9.72
C LEU A 44 -10.76 -16.62 10.88
N GLU A 45 -10.04 -17.71 10.60
CA GLU A 45 -9.21 -18.43 11.57
C GLU A 45 -8.09 -17.54 12.12
N ASP A 46 -7.35 -16.86 11.24
CA ASP A 46 -6.26 -15.95 11.59
C ASP A 46 -6.75 -14.71 12.37
N SER A 47 -8.00 -14.30 12.15
CA SER A 47 -8.64 -13.17 12.83
C SER A 47 -9.42 -13.58 14.10
N HIS A 48 -9.43 -14.86 14.46
CA HIS A 48 -10.22 -15.42 15.56
C HIS A 48 -11.72 -15.08 15.49
N VAL A 49 -12.28 -14.98 14.28
CA VAL A 49 -13.71 -14.73 14.06
C VAL A 49 -14.40 -16.08 13.79
N PRO A 50 -15.37 -16.49 14.63
CA PRO A 50 -15.97 -17.83 14.53
C PRO A 50 -16.84 -18.01 13.28
N PHE A 51 -17.60 -16.99 12.87
CA PHE A 51 -18.44 -17.07 11.66
C PHE A 51 -18.40 -15.81 10.82
N PHE A 52 -18.40 -15.99 9.49
CA PHE A 52 -18.47 -14.89 8.52
C PHE A 52 -19.77 -14.07 8.65
N THR A 53 -20.84 -14.68 9.15
CA THR A 53 -22.14 -14.03 9.36
C THR A 53 -22.13 -13.02 10.51
N ASP A 54 -21.19 -13.14 11.45
CA ASP A 54 -21.08 -12.26 12.61
C ASP A 54 -20.43 -10.91 12.25
N LEU A 55 -19.82 -10.84 11.06
CA LEU A 55 -19.24 -9.64 10.52
C LEU A 55 -20.33 -8.68 10.01
N SER A 56 -20.08 -7.38 10.15
CA SER A 56 -20.87 -6.34 9.47
C SER A 56 -20.81 -6.53 7.95
N GLN A 57 -21.79 -6.01 7.20
CA GLN A 57 -21.79 -6.10 5.74
C GLN A 57 -20.50 -5.52 5.13
N THR A 58 -19.99 -4.41 5.69
CA THR A 58 -18.75 -3.77 5.27
C THR A 58 -17.53 -4.66 5.53
N SER A 59 -17.46 -5.30 6.70
CA SER A 59 -16.39 -6.22 7.07
C SER A 59 -16.40 -7.48 6.18
N ARG A 60 -17.59 -8.01 5.84
CA ARG A 60 -17.71 -9.15 4.91
C ARG A 60 -17.14 -8.82 3.52
N ILE A 61 -17.46 -7.64 2.99
CA ILE A 61 -16.93 -7.18 1.70
C ILE A 61 -15.40 -7.09 1.74
N HIS A 62 -14.84 -6.59 2.83
CA HIS A 62 -13.38 -6.49 3.00
C HIS A 62 -12.69 -7.86 3.06
N PHE A 63 -13.24 -8.81 3.83
CA PHE A 63 -12.71 -10.19 3.89
C PHE A 63 -12.73 -10.85 2.51
N VAL A 64 -13.82 -10.69 1.76
CA VAL A 64 -13.90 -11.20 0.38
C VAL A 64 -12.83 -10.55 -0.51
N ASP A 65 -12.66 -9.22 -0.47
CA ASP A 65 -11.67 -8.54 -1.31
C ASP A 65 -10.23 -8.92 -0.95
N THR A 66 -9.93 -9.05 0.35
CA THR A 66 -8.60 -9.45 0.82
C THR A 66 -8.31 -10.88 0.38
N ALA A 67 -9.28 -11.78 0.48
CA ALA A 67 -9.18 -13.14 -0.01
C ALA A 67 -9.01 -13.19 -1.54
N MET A 68 -9.74 -12.35 -2.29
CA MET A 68 -9.58 -12.24 -3.74
C MET A 68 -8.15 -11.84 -4.12
N ARG A 69 -7.58 -10.80 -3.48
CA ARG A 69 -6.18 -10.38 -3.71
C ARG A 69 -5.18 -11.47 -3.37
N ALA A 70 -5.38 -12.18 -2.27
CA ALA A 70 -4.51 -13.29 -1.89
C ALA A 70 -4.50 -14.41 -2.95
N THR A 71 -5.65 -14.63 -3.61
CA THR A 71 -5.80 -15.65 -4.67
C THR A 71 -5.45 -15.17 -6.09
N GLU A 72 -5.20 -13.88 -6.29
CA GLU A 72 -5.07 -13.24 -7.61
C GLU A 72 -3.90 -13.79 -8.45
N ASN A 73 -2.84 -14.26 -7.79
CA ASN A 73 -1.70 -14.87 -8.47
C ASN A 73 -1.82 -16.40 -8.65
N GLY A 74 -2.90 -17.01 -8.17
CA GLY A 74 -3.13 -18.46 -8.20
C GLY A 74 -3.50 -19.01 -9.59
N THR A 75 -3.26 -20.30 -9.79
CA THR A 75 -3.62 -21.02 -11.03
C THR A 75 -5.13 -21.03 -11.27
N ASP A 76 -5.92 -21.19 -10.21
CA ASP A 76 -7.38 -21.23 -10.30
C ASP A 76 -7.96 -19.89 -10.71
N TYR A 77 -7.39 -18.78 -10.21
CA TYR A 77 -7.77 -17.42 -10.60
C TYR A 77 -7.46 -17.16 -12.07
N ARG A 78 -6.27 -17.53 -12.56
CA ARG A 78 -5.91 -17.41 -13.98
C ARG A 78 -6.84 -18.23 -14.87
N SER A 79 -7.15 -19.47 -14.46
CA SER A 79 -8.06 -20.36 -15.19
C SER A 79 -9.47 -19.76 -15.35
N ILE A 80 -10.06 -19.25 -14.25
CA ILE A 80 -11.36 -18.59 -14.35
C ILE A 80 -11.28 -17.27 -15.12
N HIS A 81 -10.21 -16.50 -14.98
CA HIS A 81 -10.01 -15.24 -15.72
C HIS A 81 -9.96 -15.47 -17.24
N ASP A 82 -9.20 -16.48 -17.69
CA ASP A 82 -9.12 -16.86 -19.10
C ASP A 82 -10.46 -17.38 -19.62
N LYS A 83 -11.19 -18.16 -18.80
CA LYS A 83 -12.52 -18.64 -19.14
C LYS A 83 -13.53 -17.51 -19.29
N VAL A 84 -13.55 -16.57 -18.34
CA VAL A 84 -14.40 -15.36 -18.38
C VAL A 84 -14.07 -14.53 -19.62
N THR A 85 -12.79 -14.29 -19.89
CA THR A 85 -12.35 -13.53 -21.06
C THR A 85 -12.83 -14.17 -22.37
N SER A 86 -12.66 -15.49 -22.49
CA SER A 86 -13.11 -16.26 -23.67
C SER A 86 -14.63 -16.19 -23.85
N LEU A 87 -15.40 -16.39 -22.78
CA LEU A 87 -16.87 -16.35 -22.83
C LEU A 87 -17.40 -14.95 -23.14
N VAL A 88 -16.85 -13.91 -22.50
CA VAL A 88 -17.22 -12.51 -22.78
C VAL A 88 -16.98 -12.20 -24.26
N ASN A 89 -15.80 -12.51 -24.79
CA ASN A 89 -15.50 -12.30 -26.21
C ASN A 89 -16.48 -13.06 -27.11
N HIS A 90 -16.74 -14.34 -26.82
CA HIS A 90 -17.65 -15.17 -27.61
C HIS A 90 -19.08 -14.61 -27.65
N HIS A 91 -19.67 -14.31 -26.49
CA HIS A 91 -21.04 -13.81 -26.40
C HIS A 91 -21.19 -12.38 -26.94
N LEU A 92 -20.17 -11.53 -26.74
CA LEU A 92 -20.12 -10.18 -27.30
C LEU A 92 -20.03 -10.21 -28.84
N HIS A 93 -19.16 -11.06 -29.41
CA HIS A 93 -19.07 -11.22 -30.86
C HIS A 93 -20.37 -11.79 -31.46
N THR A 94 -20.98 -12.79 -30.82
CA THR A 94 -22.21 -13.43 -31.30
C THR A 94 -23.40 -12.46 -31.28
N SER A 95 -23.52 -11.66 -30.22
CA SER A 95 -24.56 -10.62 -30.11
C SER A 95 -24.36 -9.49 -31.11
N ALA A 96 -23.12 -9.05 -31.34
CA ALA A 96 -22.81 -8.03 -32.35
C ALA A 96 -23.17 -8.49 -33.78
N ILE A 97 -23.01 -9.78 -34.10
CA ILE A 97 -23.43 -10.36 -35.39
C ILE A 97 -24.95 -10.43 -35.50
N SER A 98 -25.64 -10.80 -34.42
CA SER A 98 -27.10 -10.98 -34.41
C SER A 98 -27.86 -9.65 -34.56
N HIS A 99 -27.30 -8.54 -34.09
CA HIS A 99 -27.88 -7.19 -34.21
C HIS A 99 -27.52 -6.48 -35.55
N SER A 100 -26.77 -7.12 -36.44
CA SER A 100 -26.25 -6.52 -37.68
C SER A 100 -27.28 -6.37 -38.82
N HIS A 101 -28.58 -6.44 -38.55
CA HIS A 101 -29.64 -6.12 -39.52
C HIS A 101 -29.80 -4.60 -39.80
N ARG A 102 -28.85 -3.76 -39.36
CA ARG A 102 -28.71 -2.33 -39.66
C ARG A 102 -27.29 -2.06 -40.20
N PRO A 103 -27.02 -0.96 -40.93
CA PRO A 103 -25.82 -0.78 -41.76
C PRO A 103 -24.57 -0.43 -40.92
N HIS A 104 -24.27 -1.22 -39.91
CA HIS A 104 -23.10 -1.06 -39.04
C HIS A 104 -22.05 -2.11 -39.39
N THR A 105 -20.77 -1.70 -39.42
CA THR A 105 -19.65 -2.64 -39.56
C THR A 105 -19.55 -3.49 -38.28
N LYS A 106 -19.07 -4.74 -38.37
CA LYS A 106 -18.90 -5.64 -37.20
C LYS A 106 -18.25 -4.96 -35.97
N PRO A 107 -17.20 -4.12 -36.12
CA PRO A 107 -16.61 -3.39 -34.98
C PRO A 107 -17.56 -2.39 -34.31
N GLN A 108 -18.42 -1.71 -35.06
CA GLN A 108 -19.41 -0.77 -34.50
C GLN A 108 -20.46 -1.51 -33.66
N GLY A 109 -20.91 -2.69 -34.11
CA GLY A 109 -21.83 -3.53 -33.35
C GLY A 109 -21.22 -3.98 -32.01
N ILE A 110 -19.93 -4.34 -32.00
CA ILE A 110 -19.21 -4.69 -30.76
C ILE A 110 -19.17 -3.49 -29.81
N ILE A 111 -18.79 -2.30 -30.30
CA ILE A 111 -18.71 -1.09 -29.45
C ILE A 111 -20.07 -0.76 -28.83
N GLN A 112 -21.16 -0.89 -29.58
CA GLN A 112 -22.51 -0.64 -29.08
C GLN A 112 -22.91 -1.65 -28.00
N GLN A 113 -22.66 -2.94 -28.20
CA GLN A 113 -22.96 -3.98 -27.21
C GLN A 113 -22.08 -3.85 -25.95
N THR A 114 -20.82 -3.45 -26.11
CA THR A 114 -19.91 -3.13 -25.00
C THR A 114 -20.44 -1.93 -24.20
N TYR A 115 -20.92 -0.89 -24.89
CA TYR A 115 -21.51 0.29 -24.25
C TYR A 115 -22.72 -0.09 -23.39
N GLU A 116 -23.67 -0.84 -23.94
CA GLU A 116 -24.87 -1.32 -23.22
C GLU A 116 -24.48 -2.19 -22.01
N GLY A 117 -23.45 -3.02 -22.16
CA GLY A 117 -22.91 -3.82 -21.07
C GLY A 117 -22.30 -2.98 -19.96
N ILE A 118 -21.43 -2.01 -20.29
CA ILE A 118 -20.80 -1.13 -19.31
C ILE A 118 -21.87 -0.28 -18.60
N GLU A 119 -22.85 0.26 -19.32
CA GLU A 119 -23.95 1.04 -18.72
C GLU A 119 -24.73 0.20 -17.71
N TYR A 120 -25.11 -1.03 -18.08
CA TYR A 120 -25.79 -1.95 -17.18
C TYR A 120 -24.94 -2.28 -15.94
N LEU A 121 -23.66 -2.62 -16.12
CA LEU A 121 -22.75 -2.98 -15.04
C LEU A 121 -22.53 -1.82 -14.06
N LEU A 122 -22.35 -0.59 -14.57
CA LEU A 122 -22.17 0.59 -13.73
C LEU A 122 -23.46 0.99 -13.01
N HIS A 123 -24.62 0.80 -13.64
CA HIS A 123 -25.90 1.04 -12.97
C HIS A 123 -26.13 0.04 -11.82
N ARG A 124 -25.84 -1.25 -12.06
CA ARG A 124 -26.00 -2.30 -11.06
C ARG A 124 -24.93 -2.24 -9.95
N TRP A 125 -23.71 -1.88 -10.32
CA TRP A 125 -22.55 -1.85 -9.42
C TRP A 125 -21.73 -0.55 -9.60
N PRO A 126 -22.20 0.58 -9.04
CA PRO A 126 -21.55 1.90 -9.22
C PRO A 126 -20.09 1.97 -8.77
N PHE A 127 -19.69 1.14 -7.79
CA PHE A 127 -18.31 1.08 -7.32
C PHE A 127 -17.31 0.63 -8.40
N LEU A 128 -17.77 -0.07 -9.44
CA LEU A 128 -16.96 -0.47 -10.60
C LEU A 128 -16.50 0.72 -11.44
N ARG A 129 -17.05 1.93 -11.23
CA ARG A 129 -16.55 3.17 -11.84
C ARG A 129 -15.04 3.33 -11.67
N SER A 130 -14.49 2.91 -10.53
CA SER A 130 -13.05 2.95 -10.26
C SER A 130 -12.21 2.11 -11.24
N LYS A 131 -12.78 1.08 -11.87
CA LYS A 131 -12.09 0.23 -12.86
C LYS A 131 -12.00 0.88 -14.24
N LEU A 132 -12.76 1.96 -14.50
CA LEU A 132 -12.66 2.72 -15.76
C LEU A 132 -11.32 3.43 -15.93
N THR A 133 -10.48 3.49 -14.89
CA THR A 133 -9.08 3.92 -15.01
C THR A 133 -8.25 3.04 -15.93
N ILE A 134 -8.75 1.85 -16.32
CA ILE A 134 -8.15 1.03 -17.38
C ILE A 134 -8.04 1.77 -18.72
N PHE A 135 -8.88 2.79 -18.95
CA PHE A 135 -8.79 3.68 -20.10
C PHE A 135 -7.76 4.80 -19.93
N PHE A 136 -6.90 4.71 -18.91
CA PHE A 136 -5.80 5.64 -18.75
C PHE A 136 -4.91 5.65 -19.99
N ASN A 137 -4.54 6.85 -20.43
CA ASN A 137 -3.73 7.08 -21.62
C ASN A 137 -4.31 6.46 -22.91
N CYS A 138 -5.64 6.25 -22.96
CA CYS A 138 -6.36 5.70 -24.13
C CYS A 138 -7.47 6.66 -24.59
N PRO A 139 -7.65 6.90 -25.90
CA PRO A 139 -8.75 7.72 -26.39
C PRO A 139 -10.09 7.01 -26.21
N LEU A 140 -11.07 7.70 -25.65
CA LEU A 140 -12.41 7.13 -25.48
C LEU A 140 -13.22 7.18 -26.78
N PRO A 141 -13.91 6.07 -27.14
CA PRO A 141 -14.94 6.09 -28.16
C PRO A 141 -16.06 7.08 -27.81
N LYS A 142 -16.65 7.74 -28.82
CA LYS A 142 -17.67 8.79 -28.64
C LYS A 142 -18.85 8.35 -27.75
N HIS A 143 -19.39 7.16 -27.97
CA HIS A 143 -20.52 6.64 -27.18
C HIS A 143 -20.13 6.37 -25.72
N LEU A 144 -18.92 5.84 -25.49
CA LEU A 144 -18.43 5.54 -24.15
C LEU A 144 -18.11 6.82 -23.36
N ARG A 145 -17.63 7.88 -24.04
CA ARG A 145 -17.30 9.17 -23.42
C ARG A 145 -18.47 9.75 -22.61
N HIS A 146 -19.65 9.87 -23.21
CA HIS A 146 -20.82 10.41 -22.52
C HIS A 146 -21.19 9.58 -21.28
N LEU A 147 -21.16 8.25 -21.37
CA LEU A 147 -21.41 7.38 -20.23
C LEU A 147 -20.38 7.59 -19.12
N ILE A 148 -19.09 7.65 -19.46
CA ILE A 148 -18.02 7.85 -18.50
C ILE A 148 -18.15 9.21 -17.80
N TRP A 149 -18.34 10.29 -18.56
CA TRP A 149 -18.48 11.63 -18.02
C TRP A 149 -19.66 11.72 -17.07
N LYS A 150 -20.83 11.24 -17.50
CA LYS A 150 -22.02 11.11 -16.66
C LYS A 150 -21.74 10.32 -15.36
N THR A 151 -20.99 9.23 -15.43
CA THR A 151 -20.73 8.38 -14.27
C THR A 151 -19.79 9.05 -13.26
N PHE A 152 -18.78 9.79 -13.72
CA PHE A 152 -17.82 10.48 -12.85
C PHE A 152 -18.30 11.84 -12.35
N LEU A 153 -19.17 12.51 -13.11
CA LEU A 153 -19.69 13.85 -12.79
C LEU A 153 -21.12 13.83 -12.23
N ALA A 154 -21.68 12.66 -11.93
CA ALA A 154 -22.99 12.54 -11.31
C ALA A 154 -23.03 13.25 -9.94
N ASP A 155 -24.00 14.15 -9.77
CA ASP A 155 -24.42 14.78 -8.51
C ASP A 155 -25.96 14.92 -8.52
N ALA A 156 -26.63 13.92 -7.94
CA ALA A 156 -28.08 13.88 -7.86
C ALA A 156 -28.68 15.13 -7.18
N ASN A 157 -27.94 15.80 -6.28
CA ASN A 157 -28.45 17.01 -5.62
C ASN A 157 -28.63 18.17 -6.60
N VAL A 158 -27.72 18.32 -7.55
CA VAL A 158 -27.80 19.34 -8.60
C VAL A 158 -28.99 19.07 -9.49
N SER A 159 -29.14 17.82 -9.93
CA SER A 159 -30.24 17.35 -10.78
C SER A 159 -31.60 17.59 -10.13
N HIS A 160 -31.76 17.22 -8.84
CA HIS A 160 -32.98 17.45 -8.08
C HIS A 160 -33.31 18.93 -7.91
N LYS A 161 -32.31 19.77 -7.60
CA LYS A 161 -32.50 21.24 -7.49
C LYS A 161 -32.98 21.84 -8.79
N PHE A 162 -32.37 21.46 -9.92
CA PHE A 162 -32.78 21.93 -11.24
C PHE A 162 -34.21 21.51 -11.57
N LEU A 163 -34.54 20.22 -11.40
CA LEU A 163 -35.88 19.70 -11.70
C LEU A 163 -36.96 20.29 -10.78
N ALA A 164 -36.65 20.54 -9.51
CA ALA A 164 -37.57 21.23 -8.60
C ALA A 164 -37.87 22.67 -9.09
N GLN A 165 -36.84 23.41 -9.51
CA GLN A 165 -37.02 24.75 -10.07
C GLN A 165 -37.83 24.75 -11.37
N CYS A 166 -37.64 23.75 -12.23
CA CYS A 166 -38.46 23.61 -13.45
C CYS A 166 -39.93 23.28 -13.14
N LYS A 167 -40.22 22.60 -12.02
CA LYS A 167 -41.60 22.34 -11.57
C LYS A 167 -42.27 23.59 -11.01
N ASP A 168 -41.51 24.42 -10.28
CA ASP A 168 -42.02 25.63 -9.65
C ASP A 168 -42.22 26.81 -10.63
N ASP A 169 -41.48 26.83 -11.75
CA ASP A 169 -41.60 27.84 -12.81
C ASP A 169 -41.50 27.20 -14.21
N PRO A 170 -42.62 26.68 -14.77
CA PRO A 170 -42.63 25.95 -16.05
C PRO A 170 -42.27 26.85 -17.23
N ASP A 171 -42.65 28.13 -17.14
CA ASP A 171 -42.11 29.19 -17.96
C ASP A 171 -40.79 29.59 -17.33
N LYS A 172 -39.67 28.99 -17.75
CA LYS A 172 -38.29 29.10 -17.21
C LYS A 172 -37.75 30.55 -16.93
N ARG A 173 -38.57 31.61 -17.06
CA ARG A 173 -38.38 33.08 -17.07
C ARG A 173 -37.45 33.59 -15.98
N LYS A 174 -37.40 32.99 -14.79
CA LYS A 174 -36.44 33.38 -13.72
C LYS A 174 -34.98 32.97 -13.98
N LEU A 175 -34.73 31.99 -14.85
CA LEU A 175 -33.38 31.63 -15.32
C LEU A 175 -32.92 32.50 -16.51
N PHE A 176 -33.78 33.35 -17.07
CA PHE A 176 -33.44 34.12 -18.27
C PHE A 176 -32.79 35.45 -17.92
N ASN A 177 -31.46 35.44 -17.88
CA ASN A 177 -30.73 36.66 -18.17
C ASN A 177 -30.72 36.87 -19.71
N PRO A 178 -31.36 37.94 -20.23
CA PRO A 178 -31.39 38.22 -21.67
C PRO A 178 -29.98 38.45 -22.23
N GLU A 179 -29.05 38.95 -21.42
CA GLU A 179 -27.65 39.14 -21.80
C GLU A 179 -26.94 37.81 -22.07
N ILE A 180 -27.12 36.82 -21.20
CA ILE A 180 -26.55 35.47 -21.39
C ILE A 180 -27.13 34.83 -22.65
N SER A 181 -28.43 34.98 -22.86
CA SER A 181 -29.10 34.44 -24.05
C SER A 181 -28.49 35.02 -25.33
N GLU A 182 -28.31 36.34 -25.39
CA GLU A 182 -27.70 36.98 -26.54
C GLU A 182 -26.24 36.58 -26.72
N ASN A 183 -25.48 36.48 -25.63
CA ASN A 183 -24.08 36.07 -25.67
C ASN A 183 -23.92 34.60 -26.10
N CYS A 184 -24.74 33.67 -25.60
CA CYS A 184 -24.76 32.28 -26.05
C CYS A 184 -25.07 32.19 -27.55
N ARG A 185 -26.06 32.96 -28.03
CA ARG A 185 -26.45 32.95 -29.45
C ARG A 185 -25.34 33.51 -30.34
N LYS A 186 -24.69 34.61 -29.95
CA LYS A 186 -23.50 35.15 -30.63
C LYS A 186 -22.35 34.14 -30.62
N PHE A 187 -22.10 33.50 -29.48
CA PHE A 187 -20.99 32.57 -29.30
C PHE A 187 -21.16 31.33 -30.19
N ILE A 188 -22.33 30.69 -30.16
CA ILE A 188 -22.62 29.48 -30.96
C ILE A 188 -22.56 29.76 -32.47
N ARG A 189 -22.97 30.96 -32.91
CA ARG A 189 -22.84 31.37 -34.32
C ARG A 189 -21.39 31.63 -34.73
N ARG A 190 -20.56 32.10 -33.81
CA ARG A 190 -19.14 32.40 -34.05
C ARG A 190 -18.27 31.15 -33.99
N ILE A 191 -18.65 30.16 -33.18
CA ILE A 191 -17.84 28.96 -33.02
C ILE A 191 -17.96 28.08 -34.26
N ASN A 192 -16.87 27.95 -35.01
CA ASN A 192 -16.83 27.16 -36.24
C ASN A 192 -16.62 25.67 -35.92
N LEU A 193 -17.51 25.09 -35.12
CA LEU A 193 -17.50 23.67 -34.75
C LEU A 193 -18.67 22.95 -35.40
N GLN A 194 -18.37 21.86 -36.12
CA GLN A 194 -19.36 21.07 -36.83
C GLN A 194 -20.47 20.61 -35.87
N GLY A 195 -21.73 20.91 -36.22
CA GLY A 195 -22.92 20.51 -35.46
C GLY A 195 -23.42 21.51 -34.42
N LEU A 196 -22.59 22.46 -33.97
CA LEU A 196 -23.02 23.51 -33.03
C LEU A 196 -23.50 24.77 -33.75
N ASN A 197 -22.87 25.15 -34.85
CA ASN A 197 -23.22 26.39 -35.55
C ASN A 197 -24.70 26.39 -35.99
N GLY A 198 -25.47 27.36 -35.47
CA GLY A 198 -26.89 27.50 -35.75
C GLY A 198 -27.81 26.47 -35.08
N SER A 199 -27.31 25.61 -34.18
CA SER A 199 -28.12 24.64 -33.45
C SER A 199 -28.92 25.32 -32.33
N GLU A 200 -30.25 25.30 -32.44
CA GLU A 200 -31.14 25.83 -31.39
C GLU A 200 -31.06 24.95 -30.14
N GLY A 201 -30.96 23.63 -30.28
CA GLY A 201 -30.80 22.74 -29.11
C GLY A 201 -29.53 23.03 -28.33
N ALA A 202 -28.39 23.23 -29.02
CA ALA A 202 -27.13 23.61 -28.36
C ALA A 202 -27.25 24.97 -27.65
N PHE A 203 -27.93 25.93 -28.28
CA PHE A 203 -28.24 27.23 -27.67
C PHE A 203 -29.06 27.08 -26.38
N TYR A 204 -30.14 26.29 -26.41
CA TYR A 204 -30.97 26.06 -25.23
C TYR A 204 -30.19 25.36 -24.12
N CYS A 205 -29.36 24.36 -24.44
CA CYS A 205 -28.50 23.70 -23.46
C CYS A 205 -27.51 24.67 -22.83
N MET A 206 -26.70 25.35 -23.66
CA MET A 206 -25.68 26.29 -23.17
C MET A 206 -26.27 27.36 -22.26
N LYS A 207 -27.36 27.99 -22.72
CA LYS A 207 -28.07 29.03 -21.96
C LYS A 207 -28.53 28.49 -20.61
N SER A 208 -29.15 27.32 -20.59
CA SER A 208 -29.75 26.77 -19.36
C SER A 208 -28.68 26.31 -18.37
N ILE A 209 -27.57 25.74 -18.86
CA ILE A 209 -26.40 25.37 -18.05
C ILE A 209 -25.83 26.61 -17.36
N LEU A 210 -25.52 27.65 -18.13
CA LEU A 210 -24.89 28.87 -17.61
C LEU A 210 -25.82 29.67 -16.69
N ALA A 211 -27.11 29.75 -17.03
CA ALA A 211 -28.11 30.39 -16.20
C ALA A 211 -28.29 29.70 -14.85
N PHE A 212 -28.38 28.37 -14.85
CA PHE A 212 -28.50 27.61 -13.61
C PHE A 212 -27.22 27.68 -12.77
N TYR A 213 -26.05 27.64 -13.41
CA TYR A 213 -24.77 27.80 -12.72
C TYR A 213 -24.66 29.15 -11.99
N LEU A 214 -25.03 30.27 -12.64
CA LEU A 214 -25.08 31.59 -11.98
C LEU A 214 -25.97 31.60 -10.74
N LEU A 215 -27.15 30.99 -10.87
CA LEU A 215 -28.14 30.95 -9.81
C LEU A 215 -27.61 30.17 -8.58
N VAL A 216 -26.93 29.05 -8.82
CA VAL A 216 -26.38 28.21 -7.74
C VAL A 216 -25.07 28.74 -7.18
N ALA A 217 -24.23 29.38 -8.01
CA ALA A 217 -22.92 29.87 -7.62
C ALA A 217 -22.96 31.26 -6.96
N GLU A 218 -24.15 31.87 -6.81
CA GLU A 218 -24.36 33.22 -6.27
C GLU A 218 -23.43 34.27 -6.89
N GLN A 219 -23.06 34.07 -8.16
CA GLN A 219 -22.12 34.92 -8.90
C GLN A 219 -22.79 36.24 -9.31
N PRO A 220 -22.01 37.31 -9.56
CA PRO A 220 -22.55 38.57 -10.08
C PRO A 220 -23.30 38.38 -11.40
N VAL A 221 -24.11 39.38 -11.77
CA VAL A 221 -25.05 39.36 -12.90
C VAL A 221 -24.41 38.99 -14.27
N SER A 222 -23.08 39.08 -14.40
CA SER A 222 -22.35 38.81 -15.64
C SER A 222 -21.36 37.65 -15.50
N LEU A 223 -21.30 36.80 -16.54
CA LEU A 223 -20.39 35.65 -16.64
C LEU A 223 -19.08 36.02 -17.33
N ASP A 224 -17.96 35.48 -16.83
CA ASP A 224 -16.68 35.55 -17.51
C ASP A 224 -16.77 34.85 -18.89
N PRO A 225 -16.23 35.44 -19.98
CA PRO A 225 -16.13 34.81 -21.30
C PRO A 225 -15.63 33.35 -21.30
N LYS A 226 -14.74 32.96 -20.37
CA LYS A 226 -14.24 31.58 -20.28
C LYS A 226 -15.33 30.54 -20.02
N GLU A 227 -16.41 30.93 -19.34
CA GLU A 227 -17.49 30.00 -18.98
C GLU A 227 -18.24 29.48 -20.21
N TYR A 228 -18.34 30.32 -21.24
CA TYR A 228 -18.90 29.93 -22.53
C TYR A 228 -18.02 28.88 -23.21
N PHE A 229 -16.68 29.03 -23.17
CA PHE A 229 -15.76 28.04 -23.72
C PHE A 229 -15.82 26.71 -22.97
N ILE A 230 -15.80 26.72 -21.64
CA ILE A 230 -15.84 25.49 -20.81
C ILE A 230 -17.12 24.68 -21.05
N THR A 231 -18.22 25.32 -21.49
CA THR A 231 -19.47 24.60 -21.79
C THR A 231 -19.39 23.79 -23.10
N VAL A 232 -18.49 24.15 -24.03
CA VAL A 232 -18.43 23.57 -25.38
C VAL A 232 -18.19 22.05 -25.38
N PRO A 233 -17.23 21.49 -24.62
CA PRO A 233 -16.99 20.04 -24.64
C PRO A 233 -18.22 19.23 -24.20
N PHE A 234 -18.97 19.69 -23.18
CA PHE A 234 -20.20 19.02 -22.75
C PHE A 234 -21.26 18.99 -23.85
N LEU A 235 -21.46 20.12 -24.54
CA LEU A 235 -22.40 20.18 -25.67
C LEU A 235 -22.00 19.19 -26.76
N LEU A 236 -20.70 19.10 -27.09
CA LEU A 236 -20.17 18.21 -28.13
C LEU A 236 -20.33 16.73 -27.78
N VAL A 237 -20.05 16.36 -26.52
CA VAL A 237 -20.22 14.98 -26.05
C VAL A 237 -21.70 14.56 -26.10
N ALA A 238 -22.62 15.47 -25.79
CA ALA A 238 -24.05 15.21 -25.84
C ALA A 238 -24.72 15.47 -27.19
N MET A 239 -23.98 15.81 -28.26
CA MET A 239 -24.58 16.13 -29.56
C MET A 239 -25.47 15.03 -30.12
N GLN A 240 -25.15 13.77 -29.84
CA GLN A 240 -25.98 12.62 -30.26
C GLN A 240 -27.39 12.60 -29.62
N HIS A 241 -27.60 13.37 -28.53
CA HIS A 241 -28.85 13.49 -27.80
C HIS A 241 -29.50 14.87 -27.93
N ILE A 242 -28.85 15.82 -28.62
CA ILE A 242 -29.31 17.19 -28.80
C ILE A 242 -29.92 17.32 -30.21
N GLN A 243 -31.18 17.74 -30.27
CA GLN A 243 -31.84 18.03 -31.55
C GLN A 243 -31.35 19.38 -32.07
N ILE A 244 -31.08 19.48 -33.38
CA ILE A 244 -30.57 20.71 -33.99
C ILE A 244 -31.64 21.82 -33.99
N THR A 245 -32.90 21.45 -34.22
CA THR A 245 -34.00 22.41 -34.49
C THR A 245 -34.90 22.69 -33.29
N ASN A 246 -34.88 21.84 -32.26
CA ASN A 246 -35.82 21.89 -31.15
C ASN A 246 -35.09 21.98 -29.80
N PRO A 247 -35.74 22.53 -28.77
CA PRO A 247 -35.23 22.47 -27.40
C PRO A 247 -35.10 21.02 -26.94
N VAL A 248 -34.06 20.78 -26.14
CA VAL A 248 -33.70 19.47 -25.63
C VAL A 248 -34.66 19.07 -24.48
N PRO A 249 -35.05 17.79 -24.35
CA PRO A 249 -35.88 17.34 -23.22
C PRO A 249 -35.24 17.66 -21.87
N ASP A 250 -36.06 18.04 -20.87
CA ASP A 250 -35.57 18.47 -19.56
C ASP A 250 -34.70 17.43 -18.85
N LYS A 251 -34.93 16.14 -19.13
CA LYS A 251 -34.12 15.03 -18.59
C LYS A 251 -32.70 14.95 -19.16
N VAL A 252 -32.52 15.30 -20.42
CA VAL A 252 -31.18 15.38 -21.03
C VAL A 252 -30.49 16.65 -20.56
N LEU A 253 -31.26 17.73 -20.42
CA LEU A 253 -30.76 18.99 -19.91
C LEU A 253 -30.31 18.89 -18.44
N SER A 254 -31.06 18.21 -17.58
CA SER A 254 -30.71 18.02 -16.18
C SER A 254 -29.38 17.28 -16.02
N LEU A 255 -29.12 16.29 -16.87
CA LEU A 255 -27.84 15.56 -16.90
C LEU A 255 -26.67 16.47 -17.29
N LEU A 256 -26.85 17.32 -18.30
CA LEU A 256 -25.78 18.25 -18.72
C LEU A 256 -25.48 19.31 -17.68
N ILE A 257 -26.50 19.81 -16.98
CA ILE A 257 -26.35 20.76 -15.89
C ILE A 257 -25.60 20.10 -14.72
N GLU A 258 -25.99 18.87 -14.37
CA GLU A 258 -25.32 18.06 -13.36
C GLU A 258 -23.83 17.87 -13.70
N GLU A 259 -23.51 17.43 -14.92
CA GLU A 259 -22.14 17.24 -15.37
C GLU A 259 -21.31 18.52 -15.28
N TYR A 260 -21.84 19.63 -15.80
CA TYR A 260 -21.13 20.92 -15.80
C TYR A 260 -20.90 21.46 -14.39
N CYS A 261 -21.93 21.48 -13.54
CA CYS A 261 -21.80 21.99 -12.16
C CYS A 261 -20.84 21.14 -11.32
N SER A 262 -20.92 19.81 -11.43
CA SER A 262 -19.98 18.90 -10.77
C SER A 262 -18.55 19.11 -11.25
N PHE A 263 -18.35 19.28 -12.56
CA PHE A 263 -17.04 19.58 -13.12
C PHE A 263 -16.48 20.90 -12.58
N LYS A 264 -17.26 21.97 -12.61
CA LYS A 264 -16.87 23.29 -12.08
C LYS A 264 -16.48 23.24 -10.61
N LYS A 265 -17.25 22.52 -9.79
CA LYS A 265 -16.97 22.35 -8.37
C LYS A 265 -15.64 21.64 -8.11
N ASN A 266 -15.25 20.71 -8.99
CA ASN A 266 -14.04 19.93 -8.87
C ASN A 266 -12.81 20.58 -9.54
N LEU A 267 -12.96 21.76 -10.18
CA LEU A 267 -11.83 22.45 -10.79
C LEU A 267 -10.83 22.92 -9.73
N PRO A 268 -9.51 22.80 -9.97
CA PRO A 268 -8.50 23.30 -9.05
C PRO A 268 -8.54 24.82 -8.91
N MET A 269 -8.12 25.34 -7.75
CA MET A 269 -8.13 26.78 -7.46
C MET A 269 -7.33 27.62 -8.45
N PHE A 270 -6.26 27.07 -9.04
CA PHE A 270 -5.47 27.78 -10.07
C PHE A 270 -6.22 27.98 -11.40
N VAL A 271 -7.30 27.22 -11.64
CA VAL A 271 -8.21 27.42 -12.77
C VAL A 271 -9.27 28.47 -12.43
N GLN A 272 -9.67 28.57 -11.15
CA GLN A 272 -10.71 29.47 -10.63
C GLN A 272 -10.22 30.90 -10.29
N ASP A 273 -9.16 31.39 -10.95
CA ASP A 273 -8.57 32.75 -10.78
C ASP A 273 -7.71 33.01 -9.53
N SER A 274 -7.26 32.00 -8.80
CA SER A 274 -6.24 32.21 -7.75
C SER A 274 -4.84 32.42 -8.34
N ASP A 275 -4.38 33.67 -8.39
CA ASP A 275 -3.03 34.01 -8.88
C ASP A 275 -1.91 33.33 -8.07
N LYS A 276 -2.13 33.08 -6.77
CA LYS A 276 -1.16 32.38 -5.91
C LYS A 276 -1.03 30.92 -6.31
N ASP A 277 -2.16 30.23 -6.48
CA ASP A 277 -2.16 28.82 -6.87
C ASP A 277 -1.69 28.64 -8.31
N LEU A 278 -2.01 29.58 -9.20
CA LEU A 278 -1.48 29.61 -10.56
C LEU A 278 0.05 29.72 -10.58
N LYS A 279 0.64 30.58 -9.74
CA LYS A 279 2.11 30.65 -9.62
C LYS A 279 2.71 29.34 -9.12
N SER A 280 2.05 28.67 -8.17
CA SER A 280 2.47 27.35 -7.69
C SER A 280 2.37 26.28 -8.78
N PHE A 281 1.29 26.29 -9.55
CA PHE A 281 1.12 25.41 -10.70
C PHE A 281 2.23 25.65 -11.74
N THR A 282 2.46 26.90 -12.12
CA THR A 282 3.51 27.29 -13.08
C THR A 282 4.89 26.87 -12.59
N LYS A 283 5.18 27.01 -11.29
CA LYS A 283 6.41 26.53 -10.67
C LYS A 283 6.62 25.03 -10.92
N ASN A 284 5.56 24.23 -10.73
CA ASN A 284 5.62 22.79 -10.96
C ASN A 284 5.79 22.46 -12.45
N VAL A 285 5.11 23.18 -13.36
CA VAL A 285 5.31 23.02 -14.82
C VAL A 285 6.77 23.30 -15.21
N ILE A 286 7.37 24.38 -14.70
CA ILE A 286 8.78 24.70 -14.95
C ILE A 286 9.69 23.59 -14.41
N GLN A 287 9.43 23.09 -13.20
CA GLN A 287 10.19 21.99 -12.62
C GLN A 287 10.08 20.71 -13.48
N THR A 288 8.88 20.37 -13.96
CA THR A 288 8.68 19.23 -14.88
C THR A 288 9.43 19.44 -16.19
N LEU A 289 9.44 20.66 -16.74
CA LEU A 289 10.21 21.00 -17.93
C LEU A 289 11.72 20.84 -17.69
N ARG A 290 12.27 21.35 -16.57
CA ARG A 290 13.69 21.19 -16.22
C ARG A 290 14.09 19.72 -16.10
N GLN A 291 13.26 18.91 -15.44
CA GLN A 291 13.55 17.50 -15.18
C GLN A 291 13.39 16.62 -16.41
N LYS A 292 12.30 16.78 -17.18
CA LYS A 292 11.93 15.85 -18.26
C LYS A 292 12.21 16.42 -19.67
N TYR A 293 12.32 17.74 -19.83
CA TYR A 293 12.44 18.43 -21.13
C TYR A 293 13.42 19.64 -21.10
N PRO A 294 14.70 19.44 -20.73
CA PRO A 294 15.64 20.56 -20.52
C PRO A 294 15.80 21.47 -21.74
N ASN A 295 15.81 20.90 -22.95
CA ASN A 295 15.90 21.69 -24.19
C ASN A 295 14.66 22.57 -24.42
N ALA A 296 13.47 22.12 -24.03
CA ALA A 296 12.26 22.91 -24.15
C ALA A 296 12.23 24.02 -23.10
N GLU A 297 12.65 23.70 -21.88
CA GLU A 297 12.78 24.68 -20.79
C GLU A 297 13.70 25.83 -21.19
N GLN A 298 14.88 25.53 -21.75
CA GLN A 298 15.83 26.55 -22.21
C GLN A 298 15.23 27.51 -23.23
N VAL A 299 14.51 26.98 -24.23
CA VAL A 299 13.85 27.80 -25.26
C VAL A 299 12.79 28.69 -24.62
N VAL A 300 11.98 28.15 -23.72
CA VAL A 300 10.91 28.89 -23.03
C VAL A 300 11.50 29.96 -22.09
N ALA A 301 12.55 29.64 -21.35
CA ALA A 301 13.27 30.54 -20.46
C ALA A 301 13.90 31.70 -21.24
N GLN A 302 14.58 31.43 -22.35
CA GLN A 302 15.13 32.49 -23.22
C GLN A 302 14.07 33.47 -23.71
N LYS A 303 12.87 32.99 -24.03
CA LYS A 303 11.77 33.85 -24.54
C LYS A 303 11.05 34.59 -23.43
N CYS A 304 10.97 34.02 -22.23
CA CYS A 304 10.31 34.63 -21.07
C CYS A 304 11.29 35.33 -20.11
N GLY A 305 12.58 35.46 -20.48
CA GLY A 305 13.59 36.19 -19.72
C GLY A 305 14.13 35.47 -18.46
N GLY A 306 14.09 34.13 -18.42
CA GLY A 306 14.71 33.33 -17.36
C GLY A 306 16.20 33.04 -17.62
N VAL A 307 17.00 32.93 -16.56
CA VAL A 307 18.42 32.49 -16.59
C VAL A 307 18.52 31.07 -16.03
N HIS A 308 19.39 30.27 -16.65
CA HIS A 308 19.51 28.84 -16.38
C HIS A 308 20.57 28.57 -15.30
N GLU A 309 20.21 28.69 -14.03
CA GLU A 309 21.11 28.32 -12.92
C GLU A 309 20.37 27.45 -11.88
N GLU A 310 20.79 26.18 -11.83
CA GLU A 310 20.49 25.14 -10.84
C GLU A 310 19.05 24.55 -10.74
N ALA A 311 19.01 23.31 -10.24
CA ALA A 311 17.82 22.45 -10.16
C ALA A 311 16.77 22.92 -9.14
N ALA A 312 17.09 23.92 -8.31
CA ALA A 312 16.21 24.48 -7.29
C ALA A 312 15.78 25.91 -7.63
N ILE A 313 14.49 26.20 -7.50
CA ILE A 313 13.90 27.52 -7.73
C ILE A 313 14.15 28.36 -6.48
N THR A 314 15.27 29.08 -6.46
CA THR A 314 15.76 29.82 -5.28
C THR A 314 16.15 31.26 -5.56
N SER A 315 16.20 31.70 -6.82
CA SER A 315 16.64 33.06 -7.18
C SER A 315 15.47 34.04 -7.42
N ASP A 316 15.71 35.35 -7.27
CA ASP A 316 14.73 36.38 -7.65
C ASP A 316 14.45 36.41 -9.17
N ILE A 317 15.40 35.91 -9.98
CA ILE A 317 15.25 35.73 -11.44
C ILE A 317 14.22 34.63 -11.74
N ASP A 318 14.20 33.55 -10.96
CA ASP A 318 13.16 32.51 -11.09
C ASP A 318 11.76 33.06 -10.78
N ARG A 319 11.64 34.06 -9.88
CA ARG A 319 10.34 34.68 -9.57
C ARG A 319 9.79 35.48 -10.75
N GLU A 320 10.64 36.23 -11.45
CA GLU A 320 10.25 36.97 -12.65
C GLU A 320 9.86 36.01 -13.79
N PHE A 321 10.63 34.93 -13.98
CA PHE A 321 10.32 33.89 -14.95
C PHE A 321 8.98 33.20 -14.64
N ILE A 322 8.74 32.80 -13.38
CA ILE A 322 7.45 32.23 -12.95
C ILE A 322 6.32 33.23 -13.20
N GLN A 323 6.53 34.52 -12.96
CA GLN A 323 5.50 35.53 -13.17
C GLN A 323 5.14 35.66 -14.66
N LYS A 324 6.13 35.79 -15.55
CA LYS A 324 5.91 35.88 -17.00
C LYS A 324 5.28 34.61 -17.56
N MET A 325 5.74 33.44 -17.12
CA MET A 325 5.13 32.16 -17.48
C MET A 325 3.71 32.01 -16.96
N SER A 326 3.41 32.53 -15.76
CA SER A 326 2.05 32.50 -15.22
C SER A 326 1.11 33.36 -16.05
N ILE A 327 1.56 34.54 -16.52
CA ILE A 327 0.78 35.40 -17.43
C ILE A 327 0.52 34.67 -18.77
N LEU A 328 1.53 33.99 -19.30
CA LEU A 328 1.44 33.21 -20.54
C LEU A 328 0.47 32.03 -20.43
N LEU A 329 0.53 31.28 -19.32
CA LEU A 329 -0.25 30.07 -19.11
C LEU A 329 -1.66 30.35 -18.57
N LYS A 330 -1.90 31.50 -17.95
CA LYS A 330 -3.21 31.89 -17.40
C LYS A 330 -4.37 31.63 -18.37
N PRO A 331 -4.38 32.17 -19.61
CA PRO A 331 -5.49 31.94 -20.54
C PRO A 331 -5.61 30.48 -20.99
N VAL A 332 -4.51 29.72 -21.05
CA VAL A 332 -4.51 28.30 -21.40
C VAL A 332 -5.21 27.47 -20.32
N ILE A 333 -4.82 27.69 -19.07
CA ILE A 333 -5.28 26.91 -17.92
C ILE A 333 -6.71 27.29 -17.52
N GLN A 334 -7.04 28.58 -17.51
CA GLN A 334 -8.36 29.06 -17.11
C GLN A 334 -9.47 28.66 -18.09
N ASN A 335 -9.14 28.51 -19.37
CA ASN A 335 -10.06 27.96 -20.38
C ASN A 335 -9.99 26.43 -20.48
N MET A 336 -9.25 25.75 -19.60
CA MET A 336 -9.06 24.29 -19.64
C MET A 336 -8.67 23.79 -21.04
N PHE A 337 -7.77 24.52 -21.69
CA PHE A 337 -7.26 24.27 -23.04
C PHE A 337 -8.27 24.32 -24.20
N VAL A 338 -9.53 24.70 -23.96
CA VAL A 338 -10.60 24.64 -24.99
C VAL A 338 -10.26 25.43 -26.25
N VAL A 339 -9.60 26.57 -26.11
CA VAL A 339 -9.22 27.45 -27.23
C VAL A 339 -7.95 26.98 -27.95
N TYR A 340 -7.14 26.13 -27.30
CA TYR A 340 -5.77 25.83 -27.71
C TYR A 340 -5.62 24.47 -28.37
N PHE A 341 -6.39 23.46 -27.96
CA PHE A 341 -6.36 22.15 -28.60
C PHE A 341 -7.41 22.03 -29.71
N ASN A 342 -7.09 21.22 -30.73
CA ASN A 342 -8.13 20.68 -31.59
C ASN A 342 -9.11 19.82 -30.77
N LEU A 343 -10.31 19.59 -31.31
CA LEU A 343 -11.38 18.92 -30.58
C LEU A 343 -11.02 17.52 -30.08
N GLU A 344 -10.30 16.74 -30.89
CA GLU A 344 -9.95 15.37 -30.54
C GLU A 344 -8.97 15.33 -29.36
N THR A 345 -7.91 16.15 -29.42
CA THR A 345 -6.93 16.29 -28.35
C THR A 345 -7.56 16.88 -27.08
N LEU A 346 -8.46 17.87 -27.22
CA LEU A 346 -9.17 18.47 -26.10
C LEU A 346 -10.02 17.44 -25.35
N LEU A 347 -10.84 16.68 -26.06
CA LEU A 347 -11.69 15.65 -25.47
C LEU A 347 -10.85 14.56 -24.82
N TYR A 348 -9.73 14.15 -25.43
CA TYR A 348 -8.81 13.21 -24.82
C TYR A 348 -8.25 13.73 -23.49
N VAL A 349 -7.77 14.98 -23.44
CA VAL A 349 -7.24 15.59 -22.20
C VAL A 349 -8.30 15.62 -21.10
N TRP A 350 -9.54 15.95 -21.46
CA TRP A 350 -10.67 15.99 -20.53
C TRP A 350 -11.11 14.57 -20.09
N ASP A 351 -11.08 13.58 -20.99
CA ASP A 351 -11.38 12.18 -20.67
C ASP A 351 -10.49 11.68 -19.53
N GLN A 352 -9.18 11.91 -19.65
CA GLN A 352 -8.20 11.49 -18.62
C GLN A 352 -8.38 12.25 -17.29
N TYR A 353 -8.73 13.53 -17.38
CA TYR A 353 -9.01 14.37 -16.21
C TYR A 353 -10.29 13.96 -15.48
N ILE A 354 -11.34 13.57 -16.22
CA ILE A 354 -12.66 13.20 -15.67
C ILE A 354 -12.67 11.76 -15.14
N ILE A 355 -12.04 10.80 -15.82
CA ILE A 355 -11.90 9.40 -15.32
C ILE A 355 -11.16 9.36 -13.97
N THR A 356 -10.42 10.40 -13.65
CA THR A 356 -9.66 10.54 -12.40
C THR A 356 -10.22 11.59 -11.46
N ALA A 357 -11.49 12.00 -11.63
CA ALA A 357 -12.14 13.03 -10.82
C ALA A 357 -12.10 12.79 -9.30
N ASP A 358 -11.98 11.53 -8.88
CA ASP A 358 -11.87 11.16 -7.47
C ASP A 358 -10.44 11.31 -6.89
N ASN A 359 -9.44 11.64 -7.71
CA ASN A 359 -8.04 11.76 -7.32
C ASN A 359 -7.48 13.13 -7.71
N THR A 360 -7.63 14.09 -6.81
CA THR A 360 -7.18 15.49 -7.01
C THR A 360 -5.67 15.60 -7.23
N SER A 361 -4.87 14.74 -6.59
CA SER A 361 -3.42 14.69 -6.81
C SER A 361 -3.10 14.31 -8.25
N PHE A 362 -3.76 13.27 -8.77
CA PHE A 362 -3.62 12.88 -10.18
C PHE A 362 -4.06 14.01 -11.11
N GLN A 363 -5.23 14.60 -10.88
CA GLN A 363 -5.76 15.67 -11.73
C GLN A 363 -4.79 16.86 -11.86
N ASN A 364 -4.17 17.27 -10.75
CA ASN A 364 -3.18 18.34 -10.76
C ASN A 364 -1.92 17.93 -11.55
N SER A 365 -1.37 16.75 -11.28
CA SER A 365 -0.21 16.22 -12.02
C SER A 365 -0.50 16.03 -13.51
N TRP A 366 -1.72 15.63 -13.87
CA TRP A 366 -2.16 15.49 -15.26
C TRP A 366 -2.13 16.82 -16.01
N LEU A 367 -2.72 17.87 -15.44
CA LEU A 367 -2.71 19.21 -16.07
C LEU A 367 -1.28 19.76 -16.19
N ILE A 368 -0.43 19.55 -15.17
CA ILE A 368 0.99 19.92 -15.21
C ILE A 368 1.70 19.22 -16.38
N ALA A 369 1.53 17.89 -16.49
CA ALA A 369 2.15 17.09 -17.54
C ALA A 369 1.68 17.53 -18.93
N VAL A 370 0.36 17.70 -19.13
CA VAL A 370 -0.20 18.16 -20.42
C VAL A 370 0.37 19.52 -20.82
N THR A 371 0.48 20.47 -19.87
CA THR A 371 1.09 21.78 -20.16
C THR A 371 2.57 21.64 -20.53
N ALA A 372 3.35 20.87 -19.78
CA ALA A 372 4.77 20.67 -20.04
C ALA A 372 5.03 19.97 -21.39
N ILE A 373 4.26 18.92 -21.69
CA ILE A 373 4.30 18.20 -22.97
C ILE A 373 3.98 19.17 -24.12
N SER A 374 2.93 19.97 -23.98
CA SER A 374 2.53 20.93 -25.02
C SER A 374 3.64 21.94 -25.31
N LEU A 375 4.26 22.50 -24.27
CA LEU A 375 5.40 23.41 -24.42
C LEU A 375 6.61 22.74 -25.08
N ASN A 376 6.86 21.46 -24.76
CA ASN A 376 7.91 20.68 -25.43
C ASN A 376 7.61 20.43 -26.93
N CYS A 377 6.36 20.12 -27.29
CA CYS A 377 5.96 19.98 -28.69
C CYS A 377 6.12 21.31 -29.45
N LEU A 378 5.86 22.44 -28.79
CA LEU A 378 5.93 23.76 -29.39
C LEU A 378 7.33 24.39 -29.40
N LYS A 379 8.33 23.76 -28.77
CA LYS A 379 9.70 24.32 -28.64
C LYS A 379 10.33 24.72 -29.98
N GLY A 380 10.06 23.96 -31.05
CA GLY A 380 10.59 24.25 -32.38
C GLY A 380 10.07 25.57 -32.94
N TYR A 381 8.77 25.82 -32.78
CA TYR A 381 8.12 27.07 -33.18
C TYR A 381 8.58 28.23 -32.31
N LEU A 382 8.67 28.01 -30.99
CA LEU A 382 9.14 29.03 -30.05
C LEU A 382 10.58 29.46 -30.31
N ARG A 383 11.47 28.55 -30.72
CA ARG A 383 12.88 28.86 -31.00
C ARG A 383 13.04 29.92 -32.10
N ASN A 384 12.19 29.86 -33.14
CA ASN A 384 12.34 30.65 -34.36
C ASN A 384 11.63 32.02 -34.30
N THR A 385 11.05 32.40 -33.15
CA THR A 385 10.18 33.57 -33.04
C THR A 385 10.82 34.74 -32.29
N THR A 386 10.50 35.97 -32.65
CA THR A 386 10.72 37.19 -31.84
C THR A 386 9.87 37.23 -30.56
N SER A 387 10.30 37.94 -29.51
CA SER A 387 9.64 37.90 -28.19
C SER A 387 8.25 38.55 -28.14
N ALA A 388 7.87 39.38 -29.12
CA ALA A 388 6.61 40.14 -29.10
C ALA A 388 5.36 39.29 -29.42
N ASP A 389 5.51 38.13 -30.07
CA ASP A 389 4.38 37.39 -30.67
C ASP A 389 4.14 35.99 -30.09
N ILE A 390 4.72 35.68 -28.91
CA ILE A 390 4.69 34.34 -28.32
C ILE A 390 3.24 33.83 -28.16
N ASN A 391 2.31 34.68 -27.70
CA ASN A 391 0.91 34.31 -27.52
C ASN A 391 0.22 33.92 -28.84
N LEU A 392 0.49 34.65 -29.93
CA LEU A 392 -0.09 34.38 -31.24
C LEU A 392 0.42 33.05 -31.78
N ILE A 393 1.72 32.78 -31.64
CA ILE A 393 2.31 31.54 -32.11
C ILE A 393 1.86 30.34 -31.31
N LEU A 394 1.71 30.49 -29.99
CA LEU A 394 1.07 29.45 -29.19
C LEU A 394 -0.35 29.21 -29.70
N LEU A 395 -1.15 30.25 -29.91
CA LEU A 395 -2.52 30.09 -30.39
C LEU A 395 -2.61 29.41 -31.77
N GLU A 396 -1.71 29.74 -32.70
CA GLU A 396 -1.69 29.17 -34.05
C GLU A 396 -1.18 27.72 -34.10
N ASN A 397 -0.20 27.37 -33.27
CA ASN A 397 0.51 26.09 -33.38
C ASN A 397 0.07 25.06 -32.33
N TRP A 398 -0.53 25.47 -31.20
CA TRP A 398 -1.04 24.53 -30.19
C TRP A 398 -2.10 23.55 -30.72
N PRO A 399 -3.00 23.93 -31.66
CA PRO A 399 -3.96 22.98 -32.23
C PRO A 399 -3.32 21.84 -33.03
N MET A 400 -2.05 21.97 -33.43
CA MET A 400 -1.30 20.94 -34.16
C MET A 400 -0.88 19.77 -33.25
N ILE A 401 -0.95 19.93 -31.93
CA ILE A 401 -0.64 18.87 -30.98
C ILE A 401 -1.74 17.81 -31.06
N THR A 402 -1.33 16.57 -31.37
CA THR A 402 -2.23 15.45 -31.52
C THR A 402 -2.35 14.63 -30.24
N VAL A 403 -3.38 13.78 -30.16
CA VAL A 403 -3.53 12.78 -29.09
C VAL A 403 -2.30 11.89 -28.99
N LEU A 404 -1.73 11.48 -30.13
CA LEU A 404 -0.57 10.59 -30.19
C LEU A 404 0.68 11.22 -29.56
N ASP A 405 0.89 12.53 -29.77
CA ASP A 405 2.01 13.26 -29.17
C ASP A 405 1.95 13.20 -27.64
N ILE A 406 0.75 13.45 -27.07
CA ILE A 406 0.54 13.39 -25.63
C ILE A 406 0.68 11.96 -25.12
N GLN A 407 0.07 10.97 -25.80
CA GLN A 407 0.13 9.58 -25.39
C GLN A 407 1.55 9.03 -25.35
N PHE A 408 2.36 9.37 -26.37
CA PHE A 408 3.76 8.96 -26.47
C PHE A 408 4.58 9.52 -25.31
N GLU A 409 4.45 10.81 -25.02
CA GLU A 409 5.18 11.45 -23.94
C GLU A 409 4.73 10.97 -22.55
N VAL A 410 3.43 10.77 -22.35
CA VAL A 410 2.89 10.16 -21.11
C VAL A 410 3.46 8.76 -20.90
N LYS A 411 3.41 7.91 -21.92
CA LYS A 411 3.93 6.54 -21.86
C LYS A 411 5.42 6.50 -21.52
N ASN A 412 6.21 7.39 -22.13
CA ASN A 412 7.67 7.33 -22.00
C ASN A 412 8.19 8.02 -20.73
N LYS A 413 7.52 9.05 -20.23
CA LYS A 413 8.08 9.90 -19.16
C LYS A 413 7.22 10.02 -17.92
N PHE A 414 5.95 9.65 -17.97
CA PHE A 414 5.02 9.85 -16.84
C PHE A 414 4.27 8.58 -16.42
N ASN A 415 4.41 7.48 -17.16
CA ASN A 415 3.61 6.27 -16.92
C ASN A 415 3.75 5.73 -15.51
N GLU A 416 4.98 5.55 -15.01
CA GLU A 416 5.24 5.05 -13.66
C GLU A 416 4.66 5.97 -12.56
N GLU A 417 4.83 7.28 -12.73
CA GLU A 417 4.29 8.28 -11.81
C GLU A 417 2.76 8.21 -11.76
N PHE A 418 2.11 8.18 -12.93
CA PHE A 418 0.66 8.10 -13.02
C PHE A 418 0.09 6.76 -12.56
N GLU A 419 0.71 5.64 -12.89
CA GLU A 419 0.31 4.32 -12.39
C GLU A 419 0.38 4.27 -10.86
N SER A 420 1.43 4.83 -10.25
CA SER A 420 1.54 4.91 -8.79
C SER A 420 0.37 5.69 -8.17
N LEU A 421 0.00 6.84 -8.77
CA LEU A 421 -1.12 7.67 -8.29
C LEU A 421 -2.47 6.98 -8.48
N LEU A 422 -2.66 6.25 -9.58
CA LEU A 422 -3.88 5.48 -9.85
C LEU A 422 -4.02 4.29 -8.87
N ASN A 423 -2.93 3.60 -8.58
CA ASN A 423 -2.90 2.45 -7.66
C ASN A 423 -3.14 2.86 -6.19
N VAL A 424 -2.56 3.98 -5.75
CA VAL A 424 -2.83 4.53 -4.39
C VAL A 424 -4.31 4.91 -4.23
N GLY A 425 -4.95 5.41 -5.29
CA GLY A 425 -6.39 5.71 -5.29
C GLY A 425 -7.27 4.47 -5.15
N GLN A 426 -6.87 3.34 -5.74
CA GLN A 426 -7.58 2.06 -5.59
C GLN A 426 -7.43 1.47 -4.18
N GLN A 427 -6.27 1.66 -3.53
CA GLN A 427 -6.06 1.26 -2.13
C GLN A 427 -6.83 2.15 -1.14
N ARG A 428 -6.87 3.48 -1.35
CA ARG A 428 -7.61 4.42 -0.49
C ARG A 428 -9.13 4.37 -0.67
N LYS A 429 -9.64 3.96 -1.83
CA LYS A 429 -11.08 3.76 -2.06
C LYS A 429 -11.66 2.56 -1.29
N MET A 430 -10.85 1.78 -0.59
CA MET A 430 -11.33 0.79 0.39
C MET A 430 -11.42 1.32 1.82
N THR A 431 -10.83 2.46 2.14
CA THR A 431 -11.07 3.16 3.40
C THR A 431 -12.31 4.05 3.27
N PHE A 432 -13.50 3.46 3.27
CA PHE A 432 -14.76 4.23 3.39
C PHE A 432 -15.33 4.18 4.81
N LEU A 433 -15.45 5.40 5.37
CA LEU A 433 -16.49 5.92 6.25
C LEU A 433 -16.94 5.05 7.44
N ASP A 434 -16.10 4.96 8.46
CA ASP A 434 -16.61 5.09 9.82
C ASP A 434 -15.64 5.91 10.69
N PRO A 435 -15.98 7.17 11.05
CA PRO A 435 -15.19 7.96 11.99
C PRO A 435 -15.03 7.29 13.36
N SER A 436 -15.86 6.29 13.70
CA SER A 436 -15.76 5.53 14.94
C SER A 436 -14.60 4.51 14.95
N LEU A 437 -14.05 4.17 13.78
CA LEU A 437 -12.93 3.23 13.63
C LEU A 437 -11.56 3.91 13.59
N ASN A 438 -11.50 5.25 13.65
CA ASN A 438 -10.27 6.05 13.54
C ASN A 438 -9.25 5.85 14.67
N ASN A 439 -9.47 4.90 15.59
CA ASN A 439 -8.49 4.56 16.63
C ASN A 439 -8.62 3.11 17.13
N THR A 440 -8.68 2.14 16.21
CA THR A 440 -8.75 0.70 16.58
C THR A 440 -7.65 -0.12 15.90
N PHE A 441 -7.27 -1.23 16.56
CA PHE A 441 -6.30 -2.25 16.13
C PHE A 441 -6.44 -2.66 14.65
N TRP A 442 -7.64 -2.53 14.09
CA TRP A 442 -7.97 -2.77 12.69
C TRP A 442 -7.20 -1.89 11.69
N GLN A 443 -6.77 -0.67 12.05
CA GLN A 443 -5.95 0.20 11.16
C GLN A 443 -4.66 -0.47 10.66
N LYS A 444 -4.04 -1.34 11.48
CA LYS A 444 -2.84 -2.09 11.09
C LYS A 444 -3.12 -3.11 9.98
N TRP A 445 -4.36 -3.59 9.85
CA TRP A 445 -4.76 -4.57 8.85
C TRP A 445 -5.05 -3.92 7.48
N TYR A 446 -5.56 -2.68 7.46
CA TYR A 446 -5.81 -1.93 6.22
C TYR A 446 -4.53 -1.55 5.45
N THR A 447 -3.37 -1.54 6.11
CA THR A 447 -2.06 -1.20 5.53
C THR A 447 -1.10 -2.40 5.42
N SER A 448 -1.51 -3.59 5.87
CA SER A 448 -0.64 -4.76 5.83
C SER A 448 -0.61 -5.33 4.40
N PRO A 449 0.56 -5.69 3.85
CA PRO A 449 0.64 -6.40 2.59
C PRO A 449 -0.18 -7.69 2.72
N SER A 450 -1.04 -7.95 1.73
CA SER A 450 -1.84 -9.17 1.67
C SER A 450 -0.90 -10.37 1.76
N LEU A 451 -1.01 -11.15 2.84
CA LEU A 451 -0.29 -12.40 2.99
C LEU A 451 -0.61 -13.30 1.79
N GLU A 452 0.41 -13.85 1.14
CA GLU A 452 0.23 -14.75 0.02
C GLU A 452 -0.63 -15.94 0.42
N TYR A 453 -1.62 -16.26 -0.41
CA TYR A 453 -2.42 -17.46 -0.23
C TYR A 453 -1.53 -18.70 -0.34
N THR A 454 -1.39 -19.44 0.77
CA THR A 454 -0.76 -20.75 0.81
C THR A 454 -1.81 -21.82 0.61
N GLN A 455 -1.59 -22.78 -0.30
CA GLN A 455 -2.54 -23.86 -0.54
C GLN A 455 -2.73 -24.71 0.74
N PRO A 456 -3.90 -25.36 0.92
CA PRO A 456 -4.16 -26.20 2.08
C PRO A 456 -3.14 -27.33 2.28
N GLN A 457 -2.56 -27.83 1.20
CA GLN A 457 -1.50 -28.86 1.23
C GLN A 457 -0.20 -28.29 1.80
N ASP A 458 0.20 -27.10 1.37
CA ASP A 458 1.38 -26.40 1.89
C ASP A 458 1.20 -26.02 3.36
N ARG A 459 -0.02 -25.70 3.80
CA ARG A 459 -0.32 -25.43 5.22
C ARG A 459 -0.21 -26.66 6.10
N ARG A 460 -0.65 -27.83 5.61
CA ARG A 460 -0.47 -29.09 6.34
C ARG A 460 1.01 -29.41 6.48
N LEU A 461 1.76 -29.30 5.39
CA LEU A 461 3.21 -29.47 5.39
C LEU A 461 3.91 -28.46 6.32
N PHE A 462 3.53 -27.19 6.30
CA PHE A 462 4.15 -26.17 7.16
C PHE A 462 3.80 -26.37 8.64
N LYS A 463 2.55 -26.75 8.96
CA LYS A 463 2.15 -27.11 10.34
C LYS A 463 2.88 -28.37 10.81
N GLU A 464 3.04 -29.38 9.95
CA GLU A 464 3.80 -30.59 10.24
C GLU A 464 5.29 -30.29 10.46
N ILE A 465 5.90 -29.44 9.62
CA ILE A 465 7.30 -29.01 9.77
C ILE A 465 7.49 -28.25 11.07
N LEU A 466 6.61 -27.29 11.39
CA LEU A 466 6.66 -26.54 12.65
C LEU A 466 6.48 -27.44 13.88
N HIS A 467 5.58 -28.42 13.79
CA HIS A 467 5.36 -29.38 14.88
C HIS A 467 6.57 -30.30 15.06
N ALA A 468 7.13 -30.81 13.96
CA ALA A 468 8.33 -31.64 13.96
C ALA A 468 9.55 -30.87 14.49
N GLU A 469 9.70 -29.59 14.14
CA GLU A 469 10.79 -28.74 14.62
C GLU A 469 10.63 -28.44 16.13
N LYS A 470 9.40 -28.14 16.57
CA LYS A 470 9.10 -27.97 18.00
C LYS A 470 9.35 -29.25 18.80
N GLU A 471 9.01 -30.41 18.25
CA GLU A 471 9.32 -31.71 18.85
C GLU A 471 10.83 -31.97 18.93
N ARG A 472 11.60 -31.63 17.89
CA ARG A 472 13.07 -31.73 17.92
C ARG A 472 13.68 -30.85 19.01
N ILE A 473 13.23 -29.60 19.12
CA ILE A 473 13.70 -28.67 20.16
C ILE A 473 13.36 -29.20 21.56
N ASN A 474 12.15 -29.72 21.76
CA ASN A 474 11.76 -30.31 23.04
C ASN A 474 12.57 -31.57 23.37
N GLN A 475 12.80 -32.46 22.41
CA GLN A 475 13.65 -33.65 22.62
C GLN A 475 15.10 -33.27 22.94
N GLN A 476 15.61 -32.19 22.33
CA GLN A 476 16.95 -31.68 22.63
C GLN A 476 17.02 -31.07 24.04
N LEU A 477 15.98 -30.34 24.46
CA LEU A 477 15.86 -29.82 25.83
C LEU A 477 15.78 -30.94 26.86
N GLU A 478 15.00 -31.99 26.62
CA GLU A 478 14.91 -33.15 27.51
C GLU A 478 16.25 -33.90 27.62
N ARG A 479 16.96 -34.10 26.50
CA ARG A 479 18.30 -34.71 26.50
C ARG A 479 19.30 -33.88 27.31
N ASN A 480 19.32 -32.57 27.09
CA ASN A 480 20.19 -31.67 27.84
C ASN A 480 19.85 -31.68 29.34
N GLN A 481 18.57 -31.74 29.71
CA GLN A 481 18.16 -31.87 31.12
C GLN A 481 18.61 -33.19 31.74
N LEU A 482 18.49 -34.31 31.01
CA LEU A 482 18.96 -35.62 31.47
C LEU A 482 20.48 -35.65 31.62
N GLU A 483 21.23 -34.99 30.73
CA GLU A 483 22.69 -34.88 30.80
C GLU A 483 23.11 -34.07 32.02
N ILE A 484 22.50 -32.90 32.25
CA ILE A 484 22.71 -32.09 33.46
C ILE A 484 22.39 -32.89 34.74
N GLN A 485 21.32 -33.71 34.73
CA GLN A 485 20.99 -34.57 35.88
C GLN A 485 22.04 -35.66 36.11
N ARG A 486 22.56 -36.28 35.05
CA ARG A 486 23.63 -37.29 35.14
C ARG A 486 24.93 -36.69 35.66
N GLU A 487 25.33 -35.52 35.15
CA GLU A 487 26.50 -34.79 35.64
C GLU A 487 26.36 -34.42 37.12
N LYS A 488 25.17 -33.94 37.55
CA LYS A 488 24.90 -33.66 38.97
C LYS A 488 24.97 -34.90 39.84
N LEU A 489 24.50 -36.06 39.35
CA LEU A 489 24.59 -37.33 40.07
C LEU A 489 26.04 -37.80 40.18
N GLN A 490 26.81 -37.73 39.10
CA GLN A 490 28.24 -38.06 39.11
C GLN A 490 29.04 -37.15 40.04
N TYR A 491 28.77 -35.84 40.01
CA TYR A 491 29.43 -34.89 40.89
C TYR A 491 29.10 -35.15 42.38
N LYS A 492 27.86 -35.53 42.69
CA LYS A 492 27.47 -35.96 44.05
C LYS A 492 28.20 -37.23 44.49
N GLN A 493 28.31 -38.24 43.62
CA GLN A 493 29.02 -39.48 43.93
C GLN A 493 30.51 -39.21 44.18
N GLN A 494 31.15 -38.39 43.35
CA GLN A 494 32.55 -37.98 43.56
C GLN A 494 32.75 -37.24 44.89
N LEU A 495 31.81 -36.36 45.26
CA LEU A 495 31.84 -35.67 46.55
C LEU A 495 31.69 -36.64 47.74
N GLU A 496 30.81 -37.63 47.64
CA GLU A 496 30.64 -38.65 48.68
C GLU A 496 31.88 -39.54 48.82
N GLU A 497 32.50 -39.97 47.72
CA GLU A 497 33.75 -40.74 47.75
C GLU A 497 34.89 -39.97 48.41
N ILE A 498 35.05 -38.67 48.10
CA ILE A 498 36.06 -37.81 48.73
C ILE A 498 35.81 -37.66 50.23
N LEU A 499 34.54 -37.48 50.63
CA LEU A 499 34.16 -37.37 52.05
C LEU A 499 34.40 -38.69 52.80
N GLU A 500 34.14 -39.83 52.17
CA GLU A 500 34.37 -41.15 52.75
C GLU A 500 35.87 -41.47 52.88
N GLN A 501 36.67 -41.14 51.86
CA GLN A 501 38.14 -41.22 51.95
C GLN A 501 38.68 -40.39 53.11
N SER A 502 38.24 -39.13 53.25
CA SER A 502 38.66 -38.26 54.35
C SER A 502 38.25 -38.81 55.73
N ARG A 503 37.06 -39.44 55.85
CA ARG A 503 36.63 -40.10 57.09
C ARG A 503 37.48 -41.32 57.41
N ASN A 504 37.79 -42.14 56.41
CA ASN A 504 38.60 -43.34 56.57
C ASN A 504 40.04 -42.98 56.97
N GLU A 505 40.65 -41.99 56.33
CA GLU A 505 41.96 -41.46 56.71
C GLU A 505 41.96 -40.96 58.15
N LYS A 506 40.94 -40.18 58.55
CA LYS A 506 40.82 -39.69 59.92
C LYS A 506 40.70 -40.82 60.95
N GLN A 507 39.97 -41.89 60.63
CA GLN A 507 39.88 -43.08 61.50
C GLN A 507 41.21 -43.83 61.58
N LEU A 508 41.94 -43.94 60.47
CA LEU A 508 43.23 -44.60 60.41
C LEU A 508 44.26 -43.84 61.26
N MET A 509 44.31 -42.52 61.11
CA MET A 509 45.12 -41.62 61.95
C MET A 509 44.79 -41.77 63.44
N LEU A 510 43.51 -41.89 63.80
CA LEU A 510 43.10 -42.08 65.20
C LEU A 510 43.53 -43.45 65.74
N ARG A 511 43.47 -44.51 64.92
CA ARG A 511 43.96 -45.85 65.29
C ARG A 511 45.46 -45.88 65.47
N GLU A 512 46.21 -45.23 64.59
CA GLU A 512 47.67 -45.10 64.72
C GLU A 512 48.03 -44.32 65.99
N GLN A 513 47.34 -43.21 66.26
CA GLN A 513 47.53 -42.44 67.49
C GLN A 513 47.29 -43.30 68.73
N ASN A 514 46.19 -44.06 68.77
CA ASN A 514 45.88 -44.95 69.89
C ASN A 514 46.92 -46.07 70.04
N SER A 515 47.37 -46.68 68.93
CA SER A 515 48.40 -47.72 68.96
C SER A 515 49.75 -47.20 69.47
N LEU A 516 50.14 -45.99 69.06
CA LEU A 516 51.35 -45.33 69.56
C LEU A 516 51.22 -45.00 71.05
N GLN A 517 50.04 -44.57 71.50
CA GLN A 517 49.77 -44.31 72.91
C GLN A 517 49.83 -45.59 73.75
N GLU A 518 49.29 -46.70 73.26
CA GLU A 518 49.39 -48.01 73.92
C GLU A 518 50.84 -48.50 74.00
N LYS A 519 51.62 -48.37 72.92
CA LYS A 519 53.05 -48.72 72.92
C LYS A 519 53.84 -47.89 73.93
N LEU A 520 53.58 -46.58 73.99
CA LEU A 520 54.21 -45.69 74.96
C LEU A 520 53.85 -46.09 76.40
N ASN A 521 52.57 -46.38 76.66
CA ASN A 521 52.12 -46.82 77.98
C ASN A 521 52.74 -48.17 78.38
N LYS A 522 52.91 -49.09 77.41
CA LYS A 522 53.54 -50.39 77.65
C LYS A 522 55.04 -50.25 77.94
N GLU A 523 55.77 -49.42 77.20
CA GLU A 523 57.17 -49.12 77.50
C GLU A 523 57.35 -48.50 78.89
N ILE A 524 56.45 -47.58 79.29
CA ILE A 524 56.45 -47.00 80.64
C ILE A 524 56.22 -48.08 81.70
N ALA A 525 55.30 -49.01 81.46
CA ALA A 525 55.01 -50.10 82.40
C ALA A 525 56.18 -51.09 82.50
N ASP A 526 56.75 -51.50 81.36
CA ASP A 526 57.88 -52.43 81.28
C ASP A 526 59.15 -51.83 81.89
N HIS A 527 59.39 -50.52 81.70
CA HIS A 527 60.48 -49.81 82.38
C HIS A 527 60.27 -49.78 83.89
N LYS A 528 59.03 -49.65 84.36
CA LYS A 528 58.71 -49.63 85.79
C LYS A 528 58.90 -51.00 86.44
N THR A 529 58.45 -52.09 85.81
CA THR A 529 58.66 -53.45 86.31
C THR A 529 60.14 -53.83 86.26
N CYS A 530 60.83 -53.56 85.16
CA CYS A 530 62.27 -53.84 85.05
C CYS A 530 63.09 -53.05 86.08
N SER A 531 62.71 -51.79 86.35
CA SER A 531 63.32 -51.00 87.43
C SER A 531 63.02 -51.55 88.82
N GLN A 532 61.83 -52.10 89.06
CA GLN A 532 61.46 -52.72 90.35
C GLN A 532 62.17 -54.05 90.56
N ASP A 533 62.23 -54.90 89.53
CA ASP A 533 62.92 -56.18 89.57
C ASP A 533 64.44 -55.99 89.73
N ALA A 534 65.02 -54.99 89.06
CA ALA A 534 66.41 -54.59 89.28
C ALA A 534 66.64 -54.13 90.73
N ALA A 535 65.72 -53.37 91.32
CA ALA A 535 65.82 -52.95 92.71
C ALA A 535 65.72 -54.13 93.69
N ILE A 536 64.86 -55.11 93.44
CA ILE A 536 64.73 -56.33 94.25
C ILE A 536 65.97 -57.21 94.11
N LYS A 537 66.49 -57.40 92.89
CA LYS A 537 67.71 -58.18 92.65
C LYS A 537 68.93 -57.56 93.31
N ILE A 538 69.03 -56.22 93.31
CA ILE A 538 70.06 -55.48 94.04
C ILE A 538 69.90 -55.69 95.55
N ALA A 539 68.67 -55.71 96.08
CA ALA A 539 68.42 -55.98 97.50
C ALA A 539 68.79 -57.43 97.90
N GLU A 540 68.42 -58.42 97.09
CA GLU A 540 68.77 -59.83 97.30
C GLU A 540 70.28 -60.06 97.22
N LEU A 541 70.95 -59.55 96.18
CA LEU A 541 72.40 -59.65 96.03
C LEU A 541 73.14 -58.94 97.16
N ASN A 542 72.61 -57.82 97.68
CA ASN A 542 73.18 -57.16 98.84
C ASN A 542 73.01 -57.99 100.12
N ALA A 543 71.87 -58.65 100.32
CA ALA A 543 71.64 -59.55 101.45
C ALA A 543 72.52 -60.82 101.36
N GLU A 544 72.68 -61.38 100.16
CA GLU A 544 73.47 -62.58 99.92
C GLU A 544 74.98 -62.28 100.01
N LEU A 545 75.43 -61.11 99.53
CA LEU A 545 76.78 -60.59 99.80
C LEU A 545 77.03 -60.35 101.29
N GLN A 546 76.01 -60.02 102.08
CA GLN A 546 76.13 -59.83 103.52
C GLN A 546 76.30 -61.19 104.24
N THR A 547 75.55 -62.22 103.83
CA THR A 547 75.72 -63.60 104.33
C THR A 547 77.01 -64.26 103.83
N LEU A 548 77.45 -63.96 102.61
CA LEU A 548 78.73 -64.44 102.07
C LEU A 548 79.93 -63.71 102.68
N ARG A 549 79.79 -62.44 103.10
CA ARG A 549 80.80 -61.76 103.94
C ARG A 549 80.93 -62.38 105.32
N GLU A 550 79.84 -62.88 105.91
CA GLU A 550 79.88 -63.58 107.21
C GLU A 550 80.47 -65.00 107.09
N LEU A 551 80.39 -65.62 105.91
CA LEU A 551 81.04 -66.90 105.59
C LEU A 551 82.47 -66.75 105.01
N SER A 552 82.85 -65.58 104.49
CA SER A 552 84.16 -65.31 103.85
C SER A 552 85.22 -64.68 104.76
N LEU A 553 85.04 -64.70 106.08
CA LEU A 553 86.13 -64.58 107.08
C LEU A 553 86.87 -65.91 107.32
N LYS A 554 86.76 -66.84 106.36
CA LYS A 554 87.84 -67.73 105.93
C LYS A 554 88.26 -67.43 104.47
N PHE A 555 88.88 -66.26 104.28
CA PHE A 555 90.02 -66.00 103.36
C PHE A 555 89.77 -66.06 101.81
N PRO A 556 90.56 -65.34 100.98
CA PRO A 556 90.19 -64.02 100.45
C PRO A 556 90.23 -63.90 98.89
N ASP A 557 89.93 -62.67 98.43
CA ASP A 557 90.47 -61.98 97.25
C ASP A 557 89.95 -62.36 95.84
N SER A 558 89.79 -61.45 94.86
CA SER A 558 89.93 -59.99 94.81
C SER A 558 89.45 -59.52 93.44
N THR A 559 88.88 -58.30 93.37
CA THR A 559 89.11 -57.27 92.32
C THR A 559 88.70 -57.59 90.87
N ARG A 560 88.20 -56.69 90.01
CA ARG A 560 88.06 -55.22 90.00
C ARG A 560 87.46 -54.84 88.64
N ASP A 561 86.75 -53.70 88.62
CA ASP A 561 86.91 -52.56 87.69
C ASP A 561 87.01 -52.81 86.16
N HIS A 562 86.51 -51.99 85.25
CA HIS A 562 85.98 -50.62 85.20
C HIS A 562 85.33 -50.49 83.80
N ALA A 563 84.31 -49.63 83.60
CA ALA A 563 84.38 -48.36 82.85
C ALA A 563 84.93 -48.49 81.39
N GLU A 564 84.46 -47.81 80.35
CA GLU A 564 83.73 -46.56 80.20
C GLU A 564 83.61 -46.31 78.68
N ASN A 565 82.85 -45.27 78.30
CA ASN A 565 83.03 -44.44 77.09
C ASN A 565 82.64 -44.98 75.71
N THR A 566 82.20 -44.19 74.72
CA THR A 566 81.38 -42.96 74.56
C THR A 566 81.34 -42.69 73.04
N ASN A 567 80.19 -42.24 72.49
CA ASN A 567 80.05 -41.31 71.34
C ASN A 567 80.55 -41.71 69.91
N PRO A 568 80.31 -40.91 68.83
CA PRO A 568 79.05 -40.33 68.32
C PRO A 568 78.98 -40.23 66.75
N SER A 569 78.08 -39.36 66.26
CA SER A 569 78.07 -38.58 64.98
C SER A 569 77.17 -39.14 63.84
N SER A 570 76.16 -38.36 63.40
CA SER A 570 76.16 -37.38 62.27
C SER A 570 75.75 -38.04 60.93
N ALA A 571 75.08 -37.45 59.94
CA ALA A 571 74.92 -36.06 59.53
C ALA A 571 73.76 -35.87 58.49
N ARG A 572 73.35 -34.60 58.34
CA ARG A 572 73.10 -33.82 57.08
C ARG A 572 71.97 -34.15 56.07
N THR A 573 71.04 -33.19 55.99
CA THR A 573 70.54 -32.38 54.84
C THR A 573 70.24 -33.02 53.48
N CYS A 574 69.03 -32.77 52.96
CA CYS A 574 68.74 -31.66 52.02
C CYS A 574 67.34 -31.10 52.28
#